data_AF-A0A0F2QUP3-F1
#
_entry.id   AF-A0A0F2QUP3-F1
#
_cell.length_a   1.000
_cell.length_b   1.000
_cell.length_c   1.000
_cell.angle_alpha   90.00
_cell.angle_beta   90.00
_cell.angle_gamma   90.00
#
_symmetry.space_group_name_H-M   'P 1'
#
loop_
_entity.id
_entity.type
_entity.pdbx_description
1 polymer ?
#
loop_
_entity_poly.entity_id
_entity_poly.type
_entity_poly.pdbx_seq_one_letter_code
_entity_poly.pdbx_strand_id
1 'polypeptide(L)'
;MRDLYVVHDDSKTIKCVFHTMVVRNAAIAAKFPGGLKAFVEKHRPRCNNGLSVMCSMGFNDLEPLVQDLQAYGFDRGDAVHFDAASYLIGAGATGDYHDIEFGIPWLKGECTKDGVFVRHVESKSAPAPSSDTAGLVLKLYHHERHDIFRRLKRKKWAWQFLAGGEVTGSMISSWYQTFNIGHTADKRFWALQDQQMFRRIVTIAEVDRFDPKDLSTIAVRLIQEYDEWYLDQMTQFGEIPLQSRKRK
;
A
#
# COMPACT_ATOMS: atom_id res chain seq x y z
N MET A 1 -23.84 29.16 -14.25
CA MET A 1 -24.26 28.23 -13.19
C MET A 1 -23.21 28.30 -12.09
N ARG A 2 -23.57 28.64 -10.86
CA ARG A 2 -22.63 28.54 -9.72
C ARG A 2 -22.76 27.11 -9.20
N ASP A 3 -21.73 26.29 -9.40
CA ASP A 3 -21.65 24.98 -8.76
C ASP A 3 -21.57 25.19 -7.26
N LEU A 4 -22.66 24.92 -6.56
CA LEU A 4 -22.71 24.84 -5.11
C LEU A 4 -22.00 23.54 -4.70
N TYR A 5 -20.67 23.61 -4.59
CA TYR A 5 -19.87 22.51 -4.10
C TYR A 5 -20.01 22.46 -2.57
N VAL A 6 -20.62 21.41 -2.04
CA VAL A 6 -20.67 21.16 -0.59
C VAL A 6 -19.28 20.70 -0.15
N VAL A 7 -18.53 21.64 0.39
CA VAL A 7 -17.15 21.47 0.84
C VAL A 7 -17.07 20.63 2.12
N HIS A 8 -18.03 20.80 3.02
CA HIS A 8 -18.03 20.21 4.35
C HIS A 8 -19.40 19.63 4.67
N ASP A 9 -19.43 18.35 5.01
CA ASP A 9 -20.62 17.64 5.47
C ASP A 9 -20.37 17.18 6.91
N ASP A 10 -21.31 17.47 7.82
CA ASP A 10 -21.25 17.01 9.21
C ASP A 10 -21.49 15.49 9.32
N SER A 11 -21.73 14.82 8.19
CA SER A 11 -21.81 13.37 8.14
C SER A 11 -20.53 12.70 8.64
N LYS A 12 -20.73 11.73 9.53
CA LYS A 12 -19.63 10.91 10.08
C LYS A 12 -18.97 10.02 9.02
N THR A 13 -19.63 9.81 7.89
CA THR A 13 -19.24 8.86 6.83
C THR A 13 -19.31 9.53 5.47
N ILE A 14 -18.28 9.34 4.64
CA ILE A 14 -18.24 9.85 3.27
C ILE A 14 -18.37 8.66 2.32
N LYS A 15 -19.32 8.76 1.37
CA LYS A 15 -19.48 7.77 0.29
C LYS A 15 -18.37 7.94 -0.75
N CYS A 16 -17.71 6.83 -1.08
CA CYS A 16 -16.63 6.73 -2.04
C CYS A 16 -17.12 6.10 -3.34
N VAL A 17 -16.57 6.57 -4.46
CA VAL A 17 -16.87 6.05 -5.79
C VAL A 17 -15.57 5.95 -6.60
N PHE A 18 -15.42 4.88 -7.38
CA PHE A 18 -14.26 4.67 -8.24
C PHE A 18 -12.91 4.79 -7.49
N HIS A 19 -11.88 5.34 -8.14
CA HIS A 19 -10.59 5.62 -7.52
C HIS A 19 -10.75 6.69 -6.45
N THR A 20 -10.43 6.32 -5.22
CA THR A 20 -10.64 7.15 -4.04
C THR A 20 -9.30 7.42 -3.37
N MET A 21 -9.01 8.70 -3.13
CA MET A 21 -7.94 9.14 -2.24
C MET A 21 -8.56 9.72 -0.96
N VAL A 22 -8.21 9.15 0.18
CA VAL A 22 -8.63 9.61 1.51
C VAL A 22 -7.42 10.18 2.22
N VAL A 23 -7.50 11.41 2.72
CA VAL A 23 -6.42 12.08 3.43
C VAL A 23 -6.91 12.51 4.81
N ARG A 24 -6.10 12.30 5.85
CA ARG A 24 -6.42 12.69 7.22
C ARG A 24 -6.32 14.22 7.36
N ASN A 25 -7.37 14.88 7.83
CA ASN A 25 -7.40 16.34 7.94
C ASN A 25 -6.30 16.89 8.86
N ALA A 26 -5.96 16.18 9.93
CA ALA A 26 -4.86 16.56 10.81
C ALA A 26 -3.50 16.57 10.09
N ALA A 27 -3.29 15.67 9.12
CA ALA A 27 -2.09 15.67 8.30
C ALA A 27 -2.09 16.84 7.31
N ILE A 28 -3.24 17.15 6.71
CA ILE A 28 -3.41 18.33 5.84
C ILE A 28 -3.08 19.61 6.59
N ALA A 29 -3.61 19.79 7.80
CA ALA A 29 -3.34 20.96 8.62
C ALA A 29 -1.86 21.12 8.99
N ALA A 30 -1.14 20.01 9.17
CA ALA A 30 0.27 20.02 9.55
C ALA A 30 1.24 20.17 8.36
N LYS A 31 0.93 19.53 7.23
CA LYS A 31 1.88 19.34 6.11
C LYS A 31 1.56 20.21 4.88
N PHE A 32 0.29 20.52 4.62
CA PHE A 32 -0.09 21.26 3.41
C PHE A 32 0.04 22.78 3.59
N PRO A 33 0.73 23.52 2.71
CA PRO A 33 0.83 24.98 2.81
C PRO A 33 -0.54 25.66 2.77
N GLY A 34 -0.86 26.45 3.80
CA GLY A 34 -2.17 27.08 3.96
C GLY A 34 -3.24 26.16 4.59
N GLY A 35 -2.85 24.95 5.01
CA GLY A 35 -3.68 24.01 5.75
C GLY A 35 -4.91 23.50 4.99
N LEU A 36 -5.93 23.06 5.73
CA LEU A 36 -7.13 22.45 5.18
C LEU A 36 -7.87 23.37 4.21
N LYS A 37 -7.92 24.68 4.49
CA LYS A 37 -8.60 25.65 3.61
C LYS A 37 -7.97 25.69 2.22
N ALA A 38 -6.64 25.84 2.14
CA ALA A 38 -5.93 25.87 0.86
C ALA A 38 -6.04 24.53 0.11
N PHE A 39 -5.97 23.41 0.84
CA PHE A 39 -6.16 22.08 0.27
C PHE A 39 -7.54 21.92 -0.39
N VAL A 40 -8.58 22.36 0.31
CA VAL A 40 -9.96 22.33 -0.17
C VAL A 40 -10.15 23.21 -1.41
N GLU A 41 -9.63 24.44 -1.38
CA GLU A 41 -9.71 25.36 -2.50
C GLU A 41 -9.04 24.81 -3.76
N LYS A 42 -7.88 24.14 -3.59
CA LYS A 42 -7.09 23.56 -4.69
C LYS A 42 -7.71 22.29 -5.27
N HIS A 43 -8.03 21.31 -4.42
CA HIS A 43 -8.41 19.97 -4.88
C HIS A 43 -9.91 19.71 -4.90
N ARG A 44 -10.70 20.57 -4.25
CA ARG A 44 -12.15 20.39 -4.05
C ARG A 44 -12.52 18.96 -3.63
N PRO A 45 -11.96 18.44 -2.52
CA PRO A 45 -12.38 17.16 -1.96
C PRO A 45 -13.70 17.32 -1.19
N ARG A 46 -14.42 16.21 -1.00
CA ARG A 46 -15.50 16.14 -0.02
C ARG A 46 -14.89 16.00 1.36
N CYS A 47 -15.25 16.86 2.30
CA CYS A 47 -14.68 16.85 3.64
C CYS A 47 -15.73 16.60 4.71
N ASN A 48 -15.29 16.01 5.82
CA ASN A 48 -15.93 16.10 7.13
C ASN A 48 -14.88 16.49 8.17
N ASN A 49 -15.19 16.37 9.46
CA ASN A 49 -14.27 16.77 10.54
C ASN A 49 -12.92 16.04 10.51
N GLY A 50 -12.88 14.77 10.08
CA GLY A 50 -11.67 13.94 10.17
C GLY A 50 -10.97 13.67 8.84
N LEU A 51 -11.72 13.65 7.73
CA LEU A 51 -11.26 13.19 6.43
C LEU A 51 -11.53 14.21 5.33
N SER A 52 -10.64 14.21 4.34
CA SER A 52 -10.85 14.77 3.02
C SER A 52 -10.78 13.65 1.99
N VAL A 53 -11.83 13.50 1.18
CA VAL A 53 -11.99 12.40 0.23
C VAL A 53 -12.15 12.97 -1.18
N MET A 54 -11.27 12.54 -2.08
CA MET A 54 -11.38 12.83 -3.51
C MET A 54 -11.66 11.53 -4.25
N CYS A 55 -12.67 11.56 -5.12
CA CYS A 55 -13.05 10.42 -5.94
C CYS A 55 -12.90 10.81 -7.42
N SER A 56 -12.35 9.91 -8.23
CA SER A 56 -12.38 10.05 -9.69
C SER A 56 -12.60 8.71 -10.39
N MET A 57 -13.25 8.76 -11.55
CA MET A 57 -13.32 7.65 -12.48
C MET A 57 -11.96 7.26 -13.05
N GLY A 58 -11.04 8.22 -13.20
CA GLY A 58 -9.71 8.01 -13.74
C GLY A 58 -8.63 8.34 -12.71
N PHE A 59 -7.63 7.47 -12.59
CA PHE A 59 -6.49 7.75 -11.72
C PHE A 59 -5.74 9.03 -12.12
N ASN A 60 -5.72 9.38 -13.41
CA ASN A 60 -5.06 10.58 -13.91
C ASN A 60 -5.63 11.87 -13.31
N ASP A 61 -6.91 11.89 -12.93
CA ASP A 61 -7.50 13.08 -12.30
C ASP A 61 -7.08 13.23 -10.82
N LEU A 62 -6.56 12.16 -10.21
CA LEU A 62 -5.96 12.19 -8.88
C LEU A 62 -4.46 12.55 -8.92
N GLU A 63 -3.83 12.54 -10.09
CA GLU A 63 -2.39 12.77 -10.23
C GLU A 63 -1.93 14.11 -9.63
N PRO A 64 -2.62 15.25 -9.84
CA PRO A 64 -2.22 16.52 -9.21
C PRO A 64 -2.26 16.46 -7.68
N LEU A 65 -3.25 15.76 -7.11
CA LEU A 65 -3.34 15.54 -5.67
C LEU A 65 -2.17 14.68 -5.18
N VAL A 66 -1.87 13.58 -5.88
CA VAL A 66 -0.76 12.69 -5.52
C VAL A 66 0.58 13.43 -5.55
N GLN A 67 0.82 14.25 -6.58
CA GLN A 67 2.05 15.05 -6.70
C GLN A 67 2.20 16.03 -5.52
N ASP A 68 1.12 16.68 -5.10
CA ASP A 68 1.15 17.59 -3.94
C ASP A 68 1.38 16.83 -2.62
N LEU A 69 0.70 15.69 -2.42
CA LEU A 69 0.92 14.86 -1.23
C LEU A 69 2.40 14.42 -1.13
N GLN A 70 3.01 14.04 -2.25
CA GLN A 70 4.44 13.72 -2.30
C GLN A 70 5.34 14.94 -2.04
N ALA A 71 5.06 16.07 -2.70
CA ALA A 71 5.85 17.29 -2.58
C ALA A 71 5.86 17.85 -1.14
N TYR A 72 4.77 17.63 -0.39
CA TYR A 72 4.62 18.09 0.99
C TYR A 72 4.85 17.00 2.05
N GLY A 73 5.44 15.86 1.66
CA GLY A 73 5.90 14.84 2.60
C GLY A 73 4.79 14.08 3.34
N PHE A 74 3.65 13.87 2.69
CA PHE A 74 2.63 12.94 3.20
C PHE A 74 3.10 11.49 3.02
N ASP A 75 2.81 10.66 4.01
CA ASP A 75 3.19 9.25 4.02
C ASP A 75 1.95 8.33 4.03
N ARG A 76 2.18 7.00 4.06
CA ARG A 76 1.12 5.99 4.11
C ARG A 76 0.21 6.13 5.34
N GLY A 77 0.73 6.71 6.43
CA GLY A 77 -0.03 6.98 7.63
C GLY A 77 -0.95 8.19 7.50
N ASP A 78 -0.81 9.02 6.47
CA ASP A 78 -1.63 10.23 6.29
C ASP A 78 -2.70 10.08 5.22
N ALA A 79 -2.46 9.25 4.21
CA ALA A 79 -3.32 9.11 3.04
C ALA A 79 -3.44 7.66 2.56
N VAL A 80 -4.61 7.33 2.02
CA VAL A 80 -4.97 6.00 1.51
C VAL A 80 -5.59 6.13 0.13
N HIS A 81 -5.06 5.38 -0.82
CA HIS A 81 -5.67 5.20 -2.13
C HIS A 81 -6.30 3.81 -2.24
N PHE A 82 -7.52 3.73 -2.75
CA PHE A 82 -8.16 2.47 -3.07
C PHE A 82 -9.19 2.64 -4.21
N ASP A 83 -9.64 1.52 -4.78
CA ASP A 83 -10.71 1.51 -5.78
C ASP A 83 -12.01 1.00 -5.18
N ALA A 84 -12.91 1.93 -4.86
CA ALA A 84 -14.21 1.66 -4.30
C ALA A 84 -15.11 0.87 -5.26
N ALA A 85 -14.96 1.04 -6.58
CA ALA A 85 -15.75 0.31 -7.56
C ALA A 85 -15.41 -1.18 -7.54
N SER A 86 -14.12 -1.52 -7.43
CA SER A 86 -13.68 -2.91 -7.29
C SER A 86 -14.26 -3.59 -6.04
N TYR A 87 -14.29 -2.91 -4.89
CA TYR A 87 -14.93 -3.44 -3.67
C TYR A 87 -16.43 -3.69 -3.88
N LEU A 88 -17.15 -2.71 -4.44
CA LEU A 88 -18.59 -2.81 -4.64
C LEU A 88 -18.98 -3.91 -5.64
N ILE A 89 -18.23 -4.04 -6.74
CA ILE A 89 -18.45 -5.10 -7.74
C ILE A 89 -18.20 -6.48 -7.12
N GLY A 90 -17.11 -6.63 -6.35
CA GLY A 90 -16.79 -7.87 -5.64
C GLY A 90 -17.89 -8.28 -4.69
N ALA A 91 -18.31 -7.38 -3.80
CA ALA A 91 -19.39 -7.63 -2.84
C ALA A 91 -20.73 -7.90 -3.52
N GLY A 92 -21.04 -7.20 -4.62
CA GLY A 92 -22.25 -7.45 -5.40
C GLY A 92 -22.28 -8.82 -6.07
N ALA A 93 -21.12 -9.34 -6.50
CA ALA A 93 -21.02 -10.66 -7.12
C ALA A 93 -21.13 -11.81 -6.11
N THR A 94 -20.65 -11.62 -4.88
CA THR A 94 -20.69 -12.67 -3.84
C THR A 94 -21.91 -12.55 -2.91
N GLY A 95 -22.49 -11.36 -2.79
CA GLY A 95 -23.47 -11.02 -1.77
C GLY A 95 -22.86 -10.65 -0.41
N ASP A 96 -21.52 -10.61 -0.30
CA ASP A 96 -20.80 -10.41 0.96
C ASP A 96 -20.41 -8.95 1.16
N TYR A 97 -21.26 -8.22 1.87
CA TYR A 97 -21.04 -6.85 2.32
C TYR A 97 -20.39 -6.85 3.71
N HIS A 98 -19.24 -6.18 3.86
CA HIS A 98 -18.41 -6.27 5.06
C HIS A 98 -17.56 -5.01 5.28
N ASP A 99 -16.96 -4.94 6.48
CA ASP A 99 -15.97 -3.92 6.83
C ASP A 99 -14.70 -4.06 5.98
N ILE A 100 -14.15 -2.94 5.52
CA ILE A 100 -12.91 -2.90 4.73
C ILE A 100 -11.74 -2.56 5.65
N GLU A 101 -10.74 -3.42 5.66
CA GLU A 101 -9.48 -3.20 6.38
C GLU A 101 -8.45 -2.51 5.48
N PHE A 102 -8.08 -1.27 5.83
CA PHE A 102 -7.06 -0.49 5.12
C PHE A 102 -5.66 -0.60 5.74
N GLY A 103 -5.51 -1.33 6.84
CA GLY A 103 -4.24 -1.40 7.58
C GLY A 103 -3.86 -0.11 8.32
N ILE A 104 -4.78 0.85 8.44
CA ILE A 104 -4.54 2.17 9.04
C ILE A 104 -5.56 2.43 10.15
N PRO A 105 -5.11 2.69 11.40
CA PRO A 105 -5.97 2.64 12.58
C PRO A 105 -7.00 3.76 12.67
N TRP A 106 -6.77 4.89 11.98
CA TRP A 106 -7.68 6.03 11.99
C TRP A 106 -8.76 5.97 10.90
N LEU A 107 -8.71 4.99 9.99
CA LEU A 107 -9.63 4.85 8.87
C LEU A 107 -10.41 3.54 8.96
N LYS A 108 -11.74 3.62 8.98
CA LYS A 108 -12.61 2.45 8.76
C LYS A 108 -13.37 2.60 7.47
N GLY A 109 -13.46 1.51 6.72
CA GLY A 109 -14.31 1.39 5.55
C GLY A 109 -15.43 0.39 5.79
N GLU A 110 -16.53 0.58 5.10
CA GLU A 110 -17.66 -0.35 5.09
C GLU A 110 -18.17 -0.45 3.64
N CYS A 111 -18.34 -1.67 3.14
CA CYS A 111 -18.99 -1.93 1.86
C CYS A 111 -20.42 -2.39 2.12
N THR A 112 -21.41 -1.67 1.60
CA THR A 112 -22.83 -2.00 1.69
C THR A 112 -23.45 -2.07 0.30
N LYS A 113 -24.72 -2.47 0.22
CA LYS A 113 -25.50 -2.46 -1.03
C LYS A 113 -25.56 -1.07 -1.68
N ASP A 114 -25.48 -0.02 -0.87
CA ASP A 114 -25.58 1.37 -1.34
C ASP A 114 -24.22 1.93 -1.80
N GLY A 115 -23.10 1.28 -1.48
CA GLY A 115 -21.77 1.69 -1.90
C GLY A 115 -20.69 1.44 -0.85
N VAL A 116 -19.52 2.04 -1.10
CA VAL A 116 -18.41 2.03 -0.15
C VAL A 116 -18.42 3.33 0.63
N PHE A 117 -18.27 3.24 1.95
CA PHE A 117 -18.28 4.37 2.87
C PHE A 117 -17.01 4.35 3.71
N VAL A 118 -16.47 5.52 4.00
CA VAL A 118 -15.31 5.68 4.89
C VAL A 118 -15.64 6.63 6.03
N ARG A 119 -15.04 6.37 7.20
CA ARG A 119 -15.16 7.24 8.38
C ARG A 119 -13.85 7.33 9.14
N HIS A 120 -13.62 8.51 9.71
CA HIS A 120 -12.55 8.71 10.67
C HIS A 120 -12.92 8.02 11.98
N VAL A 121 -11.95 7.35 12.58
CA VAL A 121 -12.07 6.79 13.92
C VAL A 121 -10.94 7.39 14.73
N GLU A 122 -11.26 7.91 15.90
CA GLU A 122 -10.21 8.30 16.84
C GLU A 122 -9.42 7.04 17.18
N SER A 123 -8.13 7.02 16.80
CA SER A 123 -7.24 6.00 17.30
C SER A 123 -7.18 6.22 18.80
N LYS A 124 -7.82 5.35 19.60
CA LYS A 124 -7.40 5.18 20.99
C LYS A 124 -5.91 4.96 20.91
N SER A 125 -5.12 5.83 21.52
CA SER A 125 -3.67 5.69 21.59
C SER A 125 -3.40 4.23 21.90
N ALA A 126 -2.83 3.52 20.91
CA ALA A 126 -2.54 2.12 21.11
C ALA A 126 -1.67 2.05 22.37
N PRO A 127 -2.02 1.22 23.37
CA PRO A 127 -1.14 1.03 24.51
C PRO A 127 0.24 0.70 23.94
N ALA A 128 1.27 1.42 24.40
CA ALA A 128 2.63 1.24 23.90
C ALA A 128 2.93 -0.26 23.83
N PRO A 129 3.44 -0.79 22.71
CA PRO A 129 3.66 -2.21 22.56
C PRO A 129 4.52 -2.69 23.74
N SER A 130 3.98 -3.57 24.57
CA SER A 130 4.76 -4.26 25.59
C SER A 130 5.95 -4.93 24.92
N SER A 131 7.10 -5.01 25.59
CA SER A 131 8.35 -5.58 25.05
C SER A 131 8.19 -6.97 24.41
N ASP A 132 7.14 -7.72 24.79
CA ASP A 132 6.82 -9.04 24.23
C ASP A 132 6.17 -9.01 22.83
N THR A 133 5.53 -7.90 22.44
CA THR A 133 4.77 -7.80 21.18
C THR A 133 5.70 -7.64 19.97
N ALA A 134 6.84 -6.96 20.14
CA ALA A 134 7.86 -6.82 19.09
C ALA A 134 8.46 -8.19 18.68
N GLY A 135 8.64 -9.09 19.65
CA GLY A 135 9.09 -10.47 19.38
C GLY A 135 8.04 -11.31 18.65
N LEU A 136 6.76 -11.02 18.82
CA LEU A 136 5.63 -11.68 18.14
C LEU A 136 5.47 -11.21 16.69
N VAL A 137 5.66 -9.90 16.43
CA VAL A 137 5.63 -9.33 15.07
C VAL A 137 6.77 -9.90 14.22
N LEU A 138 7.99 -9.99 14.77
CA LEU A 138 9.13 -10.66 14.10
C LEU A 138 8.88 -12.14 13.82
N LYS A 139 8.24 -12.86 14.75
CA LYS A 139 7.90 -14.29 14.56
C LYS A 139 6.82 -14.50 13.48
N LEU A 140 5.80 -13.63 13.44
CA LEU A 140 4.77 -13.65 12.39
C LEU A 140 5.37 -13.34 11.02
N TYR A 141 6.24 -12.33 10.94
CA TYR A 141 6.97 -11.97 9.72
C TYR A 141 7.83 -13.12 9.18
N HIS A 142 8.55 -13.84 10.05
CA HIS A 142 9.33 -15.02 9.65
C HIS A 142 8.46 -16.21 9.23
N HIS A 143 7.30 -16.40 9.86
CA HIS A 143 6.37 -17.49 9.53
C HIS A 143 5.70 -17.28 8.16
N GLU A 144 5.25 -16.06 7.86
CA GLU A 144 4.67 -15.70 6.57
C GLU A 144 5.70 -15.81 5.43
N ARG A 145 6.96 -15.45 5.68
CA ARG A 145 8.08 -15.64 4.73
C ARG A 145 8.24 -17.12 4.34
N HIS A 146 8.22 -18.04 5.31
CA HIS A 146 8.33 -19.48 5.05
C HIS A 146 7.17 -20.04 4.22
N ASP A 147 5.97 -19.51 4.40
CA ASP A 147 4.79 -19.92 3.62
C ASP A 147 4.81 -19.39 2.19
N ILE A 148 5.27 -18.16 2.00
CA ILE A 148 5.50 -17.59 0.67
C ILE A 148 6.52 -18.45 -0.12
N PHE A 149 7.64 -18.82 0.49
CA PHE A 149 8.64 -19.71 -0.12
C PHE A 149 8.07 -21.09 -0.46
N ARG A 150 7.23 -21.67 0.41
CA ARG A 150 6.56 -22.96 0.14
C ARG A 150 5.60 -22.88 -1.03
N ARG A 151 4.88 -21.76 -1.19
CA ARG A 151 3.95 -21.54 -2.31
C ARG A 151 4.69 -21.35 -3.63
N LEU A 152 5.78 -20.58 -3.65
CA LEU A 152 6.60 -20.35 -4.84
C LEU A 152 7.28 -21.62 -5.35
N LYS A 153 7.86 -22.44 -4.45
CA LYS A 153 8.52 -23.70 -4.82
C LYS A 153 7.61 -24.68 -5.57
N ARG A 154 6.29 -24.59 -5.37
CA ARG A 154 5.29 -25.46 -6.00
C ARG A 154 4.84 -24.98 -7.39
N LYS A 155 5.25 -23.80 -7.84
CA LYS A 155 4.81 -23.23 -9.12
C LYS A 155 5.87 -23.45 -10.19
N LYS A 156 5.52 -24.21 -11.23
CA LYS A 156 6.39 -24.50 -12.39
C LYS A 156 6.90 -23.23 -13.08
N TRP A 157 6.06 -22.20 -13.16
CA TRP A 157 6.45 -20.92 -13.77
C TRP A 157 7.55 -20.21 -12.97
N ALA A 158 7.60 -20.34 -11.65
CA ALA A 158 8.64 -19.72 -10.83
C ALA A 158 10.01 -20.32 -11.15
N TRP A 159 10.06 -21.62 -11.41
CA TRP A 159 11.29 -22.30 -11.86
C TRP A 159 11.65 -21.98 -13.31
N GLN A 160 10.68 -21.83 -14.20
CA GLN A 160 10.92 -21.40 -15.59
C GLN A 160 11.46 -19.97 -15.67
N PHE A 161 10.96 -19.08 -14.81
CA PHE A 161 11.46 -17.71 -14.64
C PHE A 161 12.88 -17.70 -14.08
N LEU A 162 13.13 -18.48 -13.01
CA LEU A 162 14.46 -18.60 -12.45
C LEU A 162 15.44 -19.16 -13.50
N ALA A 163 15.10 -20.23 -14.22
CA ALA A 163 15.98 -20.84 -15.23
C ALA A 163 16.26 -20.00 -16.51
N GLY A 164 15.98 -18.69 -16.49
CA GLY A 164 16.27 -17.77 -17.60
C GLY A 164 15.24 -17.80 -18.73
N GLY A 165 14.03 -18.32 -18.48
CA GLY A 165 12.94 -18.27 -19.46
C GLY A 165 12.35 -16.87 -19.60
N GLU A 166 11.89 -16.54 -20.80
CA GLU A 166 11.23 -15.25 -21.08
C GLU A 166 10.03 -15.01 -20.13
N VAL A 167 9.98 -13.80 -19.57
CA VAL A 167 8.89 -13.37 -18.70
C VAL A 167 7.65 -13.12 -19.54
N THR A 168 6.71 -14.05 -19.53
CA THR A 168 5.44 -13.89 -20.25
C THR A 168 4.40 -13.17 -19.39
N GLY A 169 3.43 -12.51 -20.02
CA GLY A 169 2.32 -11.85 -19.31
C GLY A 169 1.50 -12.81 -18.42
N SER A 170 1.46 -14.10 -18.76
CA SER A 170 0.81 -15.13 -17.94
C SER A 170 1.58 -15.45 -16.65
N MET A 171 2.91 -15.35 -16.65
CA MET A 171 3.75 -15.53 -15.46
C MET A 171 3.58 -14.38 -14.48
N ILE A 172 3.50 -13.15 -14.99
CA ILE A 172 3.21 -11.95 -14.18
C ILE A 172 1.81 -12.08 -13.54
N SER A 173 0.80 -12.47 -14.31
CA SER A 173 -0.55 -12.69 -13.78
C SER A 173 -0.60 -13.82 -12.73
N SER A 174 0.12 -14.92 -12.96
CA SER A 174 0.21 -16.03 -12.00
C SER A 174 1.00 -15.67 -10.73
N TRP A 175 1.99 -14.78 -10.82
CA TRP A 175 2.65 -14.16 -9.67
C TRP A 175 1.60 -13.43 -8.83
N TYR A 176 0.88 -12.46 -9.39
CA TYR A 176 -0.15 -11.71 -8.66
C TYR A 176 -1.21 -12.61 -8.00
N GLN A 177 -1.64 -13.68 -8.67
CA GLN A 177 -2.58 -14.66 -8.11
C GLN A 177 -1.97 -15.49 -6.96
N THR A 178 -0.69 -15.90 -7.06
CA THR A 178 -0.05 -16.82 -6.09
C THR A 178 0.17 -16.15 -4.72
N PHE A 179 0.42 -14.85 -4.71
CA PHE A 179 0.59 -14.08 -3.47
C PHE A 179 -0.74 -13.53 -2.94
N ASN A 180 -1.88 -13.96 -3.49
CA ASN A 180 -3.21 -13.42 -3.19
C ASN A 180 -3.24 -11.89 -3.24
N ILE A 181 -2.40 -11.32 -4.11
CA ILE A 181 -2.41 -9.89 -4.34
C ILE A 181 -3.59 -9.69 -5.27
N GLY A 182 -4.80 -9.56 -4.70
CA GLY A 182 -6.03 -9.32 -5.44
C GLY A 182 -5.85 -8.17 -6.44
N HIS A 183 -6.65 -8.12 -7.51
CA HIS A 183 -6.68 -6.98 -8.44
C HIS A 183 -7.24 -5.72 -7.76
N THR A 184 -6.61 -5.25 -6.68
CA THR A 184 -6.89 -4.00 -5.99
C THR A 184 -5.97 -2.91 -6.55
N ALA A 185 -6.58 -1.76 -6.87
CA ALA A 185 -5.93 -0.62 -7.53
C ALA A 185 -4.84 0.09 -6.69
N ASP A 186 -4.66 -0.31 -5.43
CA ASP A 186 -3.59 0.14 -4.53
C ASP A 186 -2.19 -0.13 -5.10
N LYS A 187 -2.10 -1.04 -6.08
CA LYS A 187 -0.81 -1.46 -6.61
C LYS A 187 -0.18 -0.56 -7.63
N ARG A 188 -0.81 0.40 -8.32
CA ARG A 188 -0.02 1.16 -9.33
C ARG A 188 1.01 2.10 -8.70
N PHE A 189 0.69 2.67 -7.54
CA PHE A 189 1.59 3.54 -6.80
C PHE A 189 2.80 2.77 -6.26
N TRP A 190 2.57 1.59 -5.67
CA TRP A 190 3.64 0.74 -5.14
C TRP A 190 4.29 -0.19 -6.19
N ALA A 191 3.56 -0.60 -7.23
CA ALA A 191 4.11 -1.37 -8.34
C ALA A 191 5.02 -0.54 -9.22
N LEU A 192 5.00 0.79 -9.18
CA LEU A 192 6.04 1.60 -9.80
C LEU A 192 7.38 1.48 -9.04
N GLN A 193 7.34 1.44 -7.71
CA GLN A 193 8.52 1.11 -6.89
C GLN A 193 8.93 -0.37 -7.03
N ASP A 194 7.98 -1.31 -7.02
CA ASP A 194 8.25 -2.73 -7.22
C ASP A 194 8.69 -3.03 -8.66
N GLN A 195 8.25 -2.27 -9.67
CA GLN A 195 8.75 -2.36 -11.05
C GLN A 195 10.17 -1.80 -11.17
N GLN A 196 10.51 -0.72 -10.47
CA GLN A 196 11.89 -0.24 -10.42
C GLN A 196 12.80 -1.26 -9.72
N MET A 197 12.31 -1.89 -8.66
CA MET A 197 12.98 -3.01 -7.99
C MET A 197 13.12 -4.21 -8.93
N PHE A 198 12.05 -4.63 -9.60
CA PHE A 198 12.06 -5.73 -10.56
C PHE A 198 12.98 -5.44 -11.75
N ARG A 199 13.00 -4.19 -12.25
CA ARG A 199 13.96 -3.76 -13.29
C ARG A 199 15.39 -3.80 -12.78
N ARG A 200 15.67 -3.37 -11.54
CA ARG A 200 17.01 -3.51 -10.94
C ARG A 200 17.43 -4.98 -10.82
N ILE A 201 16.53 -5.85 -10.39
CA ILE A 201 16.75 -7.30 -10.31
C ILE A 201 17.07 -7.89 -11.70
N VAL A 202 16.31 -7.48 -12.72
CA VAL A 202 16.51 -7.92 -14.11
C VAL A 202 17.82 -7.36 -14.69
N THR A 203 18.14 -6.09 -14.47
CA THR A 203 19.38 -5.46 -14.94
C THR A 203 20.62 -6.08 -14.29
N ILE A 204 20.57 -6.41 -13.00
CA ILE A 204 21.66 -7.13 -12.32
C ILE A 204 21.83 -8.53 -12.91
N ALA A 205 20.74 -9.22 -13.26
CA ALA A 205 20.77 -10.54 -13.89
C ALA A 205 21.22 -10.51 -15.36
N GLU A 206 21.04 -9.41 -16.09
CA GLU A 206 21.44 -9.27 -17.50
C GLU A 206 22.91 -8.86 -17.69
N VAL A 207 23.47 -8.06 -16.77
CA VAL A 207 24.85 -7.54 -16.88
C VAL A 207 25.90 -8.63 -16.63
N ASP A 208 25.58 -9.59 -15.78
CA ASP A 208 26.46 -10.69 -15.44
C ASP A 208 25.84 -11.98 -15.99
N ARG A 209 26.43 -12.58 -17.03
CA ARG A 209 25.96 -13.86 -17.60
C ARG A 209 26.06 -14.97 -16.54
N PHE A 210 25.01 -15.16 -15.75
CA PHE A 210 25.03 -16.08 -14.61
C PHE A 210 24.68 -17.53 -14.98
N ASP A 211 25.31 -18.47 -14.28
CA ASP A 211 24.92 -19.88 -14.26
C ASP A 211 23.60 -20.02 -13.48
N PRO A 212 22.58 -20.73 -14.01
CA PRO A 212 21.32 -21.00 -13.32
C PRO A 212 21.46 -21.63 -11.92
N LYS A 213 22.61 -22.18 -11.56
CA LYS A 213 22.87 -22.69 -10.20
C LYS A 213 23.07 -21.57 -9.16
N ASP A 214 23.43 -20.36 -9.59
CA ASP A 214 23.72 -19.22 -8.71
C ASP A 214 22.50 -18.34 -8.40
N LEU A 215 21.35 -18.61 -9.03
CA LEU A 215 20.12 -17.83 -8.85
C LEU A 215 19.55 -17.87 -7.43
N SER A 216 19.78 -18.96 -6.71
CA SER A 216 19.41 -19.05 -5.30
C SER A 216 20.25 -18.10 -4.43
N THR A 217 21.53 -17.96 -4.76
CA THR A 217 22.47 -17.02 -4.13
C THR A 217 22.10 -15.57 -4.48
N ILE A 218 21.72 -15.30 -5.72
CA ILE A 218 21.28 -13.97 -6.17
C ILE A 218 19.96 -13.57 -5.53
N ALA A 219 18.98 -14.47 -5.46
CA ALA A 219 17.72 -14.22 -4.77
C ALA A 219 17.94 -13.95 -3.27
N VAL A 220 18.83 -14.70 -2.63
CA VAL A 220 19.22 -14.46 -1.23
C VAL A 220 19.90 -13.10 -1.08
N ARG A 221 20.80 -12.73 -1.99
CA ARG A 221 21.52 -11.45 -1.97
C ARG A 221 20.60 -10.25 -2.21
N LEU A 222 19.68 -10.33 -3.17
CA LEU A 222 18.70 -9.27 -3.44
C LEU A 222 17.73 -9.08 -2.27
N ILE A 223 17.36 -10.17 -1.59
CA ILE A 223 16.56 -10.10 -0.36
C ILE A 223 17.37 -9.48 0.78
N GLN A 224 18.66 -9.79 0.89
CA GLN A 224 19.56 -9.16 1.87
C GLN A 224 19.72 -7.66 1.60
N GLU A 225 19.93 -7.26 0.34
CA GLU A 225 20.03 -5.86 -0.07
C GLU A 225 18.69 -5.11 0.17
N TYR A 226 17.54 -5.77 -0.02
CA TYR A 226 16.23 -5.24 0.36
C TYR A 226 16.08 -5.10 1.87
N ASP A 227 16.46 -6.13 2.64
CA ASP A 227 16.41 -6.12 4.11
C ASP A 227 17.31 -4.99 4.65
N GLU A 228 18.52 -4.79 4.10
CA GLU A 228 19.43 -3.71 4.46
C GLU A 228 18.89 -2.34 4.10
N TRP A 229 18.35 -2.16 2.89
CA TRP A 229 17.71 -0.90 2.48
C TRP A 229 16.49 -0.57 3.36
N TYR A 230 15.65 -1.56 3.65
CA TYR A 230 14.48 -1.40 4.51
C TYR A 230 14.89 -1.03 5.94
N LEU A 231 15.88 -1.72 6.50
CA LEU A 231 16.43 -1.41 7.83
C LEU A 231 17.08 -0.02 7.88
N ASP A 232 17.76 0.41 6.82
CA ASP A 232 18.35 1.74 6.71
C ASP A 232 17.27 2.83 6.69
N GLN A 233 16.18 2.62 5.93
CA GLN A 233 15.01 3.50 5.97
C GLN A 233 14.40 3.55 7.38
N MET A 234 14.16 2.40 8.02
CA MET A 234 13.60 2.36 9.38
C MET A 234 14.50 3.06 10.42
N THR A 235 15.82 2.94 10.26
CA THR A 235 16.82 3.62 11.11
C THR A 235 16.81 5.14 10.89
N GLN A 236 16.70 5.58 9.63
CA GLN A 236 16.63 6.99 9.24
C GLN A 236 15.37 7.67 9.79
N PHE A 237 14.29 6.92 10.00
CA PHE A 237 13.01 7.39 10.54
C PHE A 237 12.85 7.20 12.07
N GLY A 238 13.93 6.86 12.79
CA GLY A 238 13.96 6.87 14.26
C GLY A 238 13.41 5.60 14.92
N GLU A 239 13.21 4.51 14.18
CA GLU A 239 12.95 3.20 14.78
C GLU A 239 14.28 2.47 15.04
N ILE A 240 14.58 2.25 16.32
CA ILE A 240 15.86 1.69 16.79
C ILE A 240 16.01 0.23 16.30
N PRO A 241 17.05 -0.14 15.53
CA PRO A 241 17.37 -1.53 15.29
C PRO A 241 18.05 -2.11 16.54
N LEU A 242 17.47 -3.17 17.10
CA LEU A 242 18.13 -4.02 18.09
C LEU A 242 19.40 -4.60 17.45
N GLN A 243 20.58 -4.11 17.88
CA GLN A 243 21.86 -4.71 17.50
C GLN A 243 21.87 -6.19 17.89
N SER A 244 21.94 -7.06 16.88
CA SER A 244 22.23 -8.48 17.07
C SER A 244 23.61 -8.62 17.72
N ARG A 245 23.66 -8.97 19.01
CA ARG A 245 24.89 -9.40 19.68
C ARG A 245 25.50 -10.57 18.90
N LYS A 246 26.66 -10.34 18.28
CA LYS A 246 27.53 -11.42 17.80
C LYS A 246 27.89 -12.32 18.99
N ARG A 247 27.39 -13.57 18.99
CA ARG A 247 27.92 -14.62 19.86
C ARG A 247 29.28 -15.03 19.31
N LYS A 248 30.30 -14.98 20.17
CA LYS A 248 31.56 -15.72 20.01
C LYS A 248 31.29 -17.21 20.19
#